data_AF-A0A9E2FH19-F1
#
_entry.id   AF-A0A9E2FH19-F1
#
_cell.length_a   1.000
_cell.length_b   1.000
_cell.length_c   1.000
_cell.angle_alpha   90.00
_cell.angle_beta   90.00
_cell.angle_gamma   90.00
#
_symmetry.space_group_name_H-M   'P 1'
#
loop_
_entity.id
_entity.type
_entity.pdbx_description
1 polymer ?
#
loop_
_entity_poly.entity_id
_entity_poly.type
_entity_poly.pdbx_seq_one_letter_code
_entity_poly.pdbx_strand_id
1 'polypeptide(L)' 'MDGWRSAGNHDITVNASAWPSGVYFAKLQSGEIQQVQKLLLVK' A
#
# COMPACT_ATOMS: atom_id res chain seq x y z
N MET A 1 18.40 -6.87 -3.96
CA MET A 1 18.09 -6.06 -2.76
C MET A 1 16.80 -6.63 -2.20
N ASP A 2 16.88 -7.33 -1.08
CA ASP A 2 15.90 -8.36 -0.66
C ASP A 2 14.64 -7.81 0.00
N GLY A 3 14.18 -6.62 -0.39
CA GLY A 3 12.95 -6.01 0.14
C GLY A 3 12.98 -5.68 1.64
N TRP A 4 14.12 -5.88 2.31
CA TRP A 4 14.29 -5.60 3.73
C TRP A 4 14.16 -4.11 4.02
N ARG A 5 13.31 -3.76 4.98
CA ARG A 5 13.17 -2.41 5.51
C ARG A 5 13.38 -2.45 7.02
N SER A 6 14.18 -1.52 7.54
CA SER A 6 14.38 -1.38 8.98
C SER A 6 13.07 -1.03 9.69
N ALA A 7 12.97 -1.29 10.99
CA ALA A 7 11.84 -0.83 11.78
C ALA A 7 11.72 0.70 11.73
N GLY A 8 10.49 1.21 11.73
CA GLY A 8 10.18 2.64 11.65
C GLY A 8 9.01 2.94 10.72
N ASN A 9 8.76 4.23 10.50
CA ASN A 9 7.71 4.69 9.59
C ASN A 9 8.24 4.67 8.16
N HIS A 10 7.43 4.17 7.24
CA HIS A 10 7.75 4.08 5.81
C HIS A 10 6.60 4.62 4.98
N ASP A 11 6.90 5.54 4.08
CA ASP A 11 5.94 6.04 3.12
C ASP A 11 6.06 5.28 1.79
N ILE A 12 4.91 5.00 1.18
CA ILE A 12 4.81 4.36 -0.13
C ILE A 12 3.94 5.25 -1.01
N THR A 13 4.51 5.72 -2.11
CA THR A 13 3.78 6.47 -3.14
C THR A 13 3.51 5.56 -4.33
N VAL A 14 2.25 5.49 -4.77
CA VAL A 14 1.83 4.73 -5.94
C VAL A 14 1.29 5.70 -6.98
N ASN A 15 1.83 5.63 -8.21
CA ASN A 15 1.26 6.37 -9.33
C ASN A 15 -0.02 5.65 -9.82
N ALA A 16 -1.17 6.07 -9.31
CA ALA A 16 -2.48 5.52 -9.66
C ALA A 16 -3.18 6.27 -10.81
N SER A 17 -2.47 7.12 -11.56
CA SER A 17 -3.07 7.98 -12.61
C SER A 17 -3.82 7.21 -13.70
N ALA A 18 -3.32 6.02 -14.06
CA ALA A 18 -3.94 5.15 -15.06
C ALA A 18 -5.07 4.26 -14.49
N TRP A 19 -5.34 4.32 -13.18
CA TRP A 19 -6.33 3.44 -12.55
C TRP A 19 -7.74 4.04 -12.65
N PRO A 20 -8.79 3.21 -12.81
CA PRO A 20 -10.18 3.68 -12.71
C PRO A 20 -10.49 4.32 -11.35
N SER A 21 -11.46 5.23 -11.30
CA SER A 21 -11.99 5.67 -10.01
C SER A 21 -12.70 4.48 -9.34
N GLY A 22 -12.54 4.31 -8.03
CA GLY A 22 -13.10 3.15 -7.33
C GLY A 22 -12.50 2.88 -5.96
N VAL A 23 -12.95 1.79 -5.35
CA VAL A 23 -12.43 1.31 -4.07
C VAL A 23 -11.27 0.35 -4.32
N TYR A 24 -10.16 0.58 -3.65
CA TYR A 24 -8.96 -0.25 -3.67
C TYR A 24 -8.64 -0.76 -2.27
N PHE A 25 -7.94 -1.88 -2.18
CA PHE A 25 -7.43 -2.40 -0.92
C PHE A 25 -5.91 -2.53 -1.00
N ALA A 26 -5.21 -1.84 -0.12
CA ALA A 26 -3.78 -2.02 0.07
C ALA A 26 -3.55 -3.04 1.19
N LYS A 27 -2.83 -4.12 0.90
CA LYS A 27 -2.42 -5.12 1.88
C LYS A 27 -0.95 -4.94 2.20
N LEU A 28 -0.63 -4.66 3.46
CA LEU A 28 0.73 -4.66 3.99
C LEU A 28 0.94 -5.96 4.77
N GLN A 29 2.11 -6.59 4.57
CA GLN A 29 2.48 -7.82 5.24
C GLN A 29 3.93 -7.72 5.74
N SER A 30 4.15 -8.04 7.01
CA SER A 30 5.47 -8.11 7.64
C SER A 30 5.51 -9.31 8.58
N GLY A 31 6.24 -10.36 8.19
CA GLY A 31 6.20 -11.65 8.87
C GLY A 31 4.77 -12.19 8.97
N GLU A 32 4.30 -12.37 10.21
CA GLU A 32 2.95 -12.86 10.53
C GLU A 32 1.89 -11.74 10.57
N ILE A 33 2.30 -10.47 10.61
CA ILE A 33 1.39 -9.34 10.70
C ILE A 33 0.85 -9.00 9.31
N GLN A 34 -0.47 -8.86 9.21
CA GLN A 34 -1.16 -8.39 8.02
C GLN A 34 -2.06 -7.20 8.37
N GLN A 35 -2.01 -6.17 7.54
CA GLN A 35 -2.89 -5.00 7.65
C GLN A 35 -3.49 -4.70 6.28
N VAL A 36 -4.81 -4.49 6.25
CA VAL A 36 -5.53 -4.10 5.04
C VAL A 36 -6.07 -2.69 5.22
N GLN A 37 -5.87 -1.85 4.22
CA GLN A 37 -6.36 -0.48 4.18
C GLN A 37 -7.30 -0.31 2.99
N LYS A 38 -8.51 0.20 3.24
CA LYS A 38 -9.46 0.57 2.18
C LYS A 38 -9.12 1.97 1.68
N LEU A 39 -8.94 2.10 0.38
CA LEU A 39 -8.62 3.34 -0.31
C LEU A 39 -9.75 3.68 -1.28
N LEU A 40 -10.05 4.97 -1.43
CA LEU A 40 -10.98 5.47 -2.44
C LEU A 40 -10.20 6.33 -3.43
N LEU A 41 -10.18 5.92 -4.69
CA LEU A 41 -9.62 6.70 -5.79
C LEU A 41 -10.76 7.47 -6.47
N VAL A 42 -10.69 8.79 -6.39
CA VAL A 42 -11.62 9.72 -7.05
C VAL A 42 -10.81 10.57 -8.02
N LYS A 43 -11.36 10.84 -9.20
CA LYS A 43 -10.77 11.76 -10.19
C LYS A 43 -11.43 13.12 -10.06
#